data_AF-Q9BWP8-F1
#
_entry.id   AF-Q9BWP8-F1
#
_cell.length_a   1.000
_cell.length_b   1.000
_cell.length_c   1.000
_cell.angle_alpha   90.00
_cell.angle_beta   90.00
_cell.angle_gamma   90.00
#
_symmetry.space_group_name_H-M   'P 1'
#
loop_
_entity.id
_entity.type
_entity.pdbx_description
1 polymer ?
#
loop_
_entity_poly.entity_id
_entity_poly.type
_entity_poly.pdbx_seq_one_letter_code
_entity_poly.pdbx_strand_id
1 'polypeptide(L)'
;MRGNLALVGVLISLAFLSLLPSGHPQPAGDDACSVQILVPGLKGDAGEKGDKGAPGRPGRVGPTGEKGDMGDKGQKGSVGRHGKIGPIGSKGEKGDSGDIGPPGPNGEPGLPCECSQLRKAIGEMDNQVSQLTSELKFIKNAVAGVRETESKIYLLVKEEKRYADAQLSCQGRGGTLSMPKDEAANGLMAAYLAQAGLARVFIGINDLEKEGAFVYSDHSPMRTFNKWRSGEPNNAYDEEDCVEMVASGGWNDVACHTTMYFMCEFDKENM
;
A
#
# COMPACT_ATOMS: atom_id res chain seq x y z
N MET A 1 -8.42 -46.58 -40.74
CA MET A 1 -7.06 -47.04 -41.10
C MET A 1 -6.09 -46.45 -40.08
N ARG A 2 -5.12 -47.27 -39.66
CA ARG A 2 -4.09 -47.09 -38.61
C ARG A 2 -3.32 -45.75 -38.73
N GLY A 3 -2.75 -45.14 -37.69
CA GLY A 3 -2.45 -45.67 -36.35
C GLY A 3 -1.88 -44.63 -35.36
N ASN A 4 -1.87 -45.05 -34.09
CA ASN A 4 -1.18 -44.44 -32.96
C ASN A 4 0.19 -45.11 -32.75
N LEU A 5 1.21 -44.33 -32.37
CA LEU A 5 2.43 -44.84 -31.75
C LEU A 5 2.61 -44.22 -30.37
N ALA A 6 2.85 -45.08 -29.39
CA ALA A 6 3.06 -44.79 -27.97
C ALA A 6 4.56 -44.86 -27.61
N LEU A 7 4.96 -44.12 -26.56
CA LEU A 7 6.15 -44.31 -25.72
C LEU A 7 5.89 -43.48 -24.45
N VAL A 8 5.47 -43.96 -23.27
CA VAL A 8 5.99 -44.92 -22.25
C VAL A 8 7.25 -44.45 -21.50
N GLY A 9 7.07 -44.23 -20.18
CA GLY A 9 8.08 -44.42 -19.11
C GLY A 9 8.59 -43.14 -18.43
N VAL A 10 8.80 -43.02 -17.11
CA VAL A 10 8.81 -43.93 -15.95
C VAL A 10 8.68 -43.09 -14.65
N LEU A 11 7.92 -43.57 -13.65
CA LEU A 11 7.86 -43.09 -12.26
C LEU A 11 8.89 -43.86 -11.40
N ILE A 12 9.63 -43.18 -10.51
CA ILE A 12 10.45 -43.83 -9.46
C ILE A 12 10.24 -43.10 -8.12
N SER A 13 9.53 -43.76 -7.21
CA SER A 13 9.58 -43.56 -5.76
C SER A 13 10.26 -44.77 -5.14
N LEU A 14 11.29 -44.58 -4.31
CA LEU A 14 11.89 -45.64 -3.51
C LEU A 14 12.32 -45.10 -2.13
N ALA A 15 11.63 -45.61 -1.11
CA ALA A 15 12.04 -45.58 0.29
C ALA A 15 13.02 -46.74 0.55
N PHE A 16 14.07 -46.52 1.35
CA PHE A 16 14.84 -47.62 1.94
C PHE A 16 15.35 -47.27 3.35
N LEU A 17 15.31 -48.31 4.17
CA LEU A 17 15.32 -48.36 5.62
C LEU A 17 16.71 -48.73 6.18
N SER A 18 16.96 -48.33 7.44
CA SER A 18 17.78 -48.98 8.50
C SER A 18 19.32 -49.04 8.42
N LEU A 19 20.00 -48.47 9.43
CA LEU A 19 20.86 -49.15 10.45
C LEU A 19 21.62 -48.15 11.36
N LEU A 20 21.48 -48.29 12.68
CA LEU A 20 22.22 -47.62 13.79
C LEU A 20 23.41 -48.50 14.27
N PRO A 21 24.41 -47.97 15.02
CA PRO A 21 24.38 -48.15 16.50
C PRO A 21 25.07 -47.07 17.39
N SER A 22 24.39 -46.75 18.50
CA SER A 22 24.80 -46.76 19.94
C SER A 22 26.01 -46.00 20.54
N GLY A 23 25.72 -45.18 21.57
CA GLY A 23 26.57 -44.88 22.76
C GLY A 23 26.51 -43.42 23.27
N HIS A 24 25.50 -42.98 24.08
CA HIS A 24 25.45 -42.85 25.57
C HIS A 24 26.53 -41.96 26.25
N PRO A 25 26.27 -41.27 27.40
CA PRO A 25 25.06 -40.55 27.86
C PRO A 25 25.27 -39.25 28.72
N GLN A 26 24.25 -38.37 28.74
CA GLN A 26 23.68 -37.54 29.87
C GLN A 26 24.47 -36.37 30.52
N PRO A 27 23.82 -35.42 31.28
CA PRO A 27 22.38 -35.10 31.46
C PRO A 27 21.99 -33.58 31.50
N ALA A 28 20.67 -33.34 31.54
CA ALA A 28 19.92 -32.25 32.21
C ALA A 28 19.95 -30.80 31.66
N GLY A 29 18.74 -30.22 31.50
CA GLY A 29 18.51 -28.80 31.22
C GLY A 29 17.13 -28.57 30.62
N ASP A 30 16.16 -28.35 31.52
CA ASP A 30 14.76 -28.04 31.25
C ASP A 30 14.55 -26.67 30.55
N ASP A 31 13.30 -26.45 30.13
CA ASP A 31 12.63 -25.14 29.92
C ASP A 31 12.43 -24.57 28.49
N ALA A 32 11.17 -24.76 28.06
CA ALA A 32 10.24 -23.70 27.62
C ALA A 32 10.46 -22.97 26.28
N CYS A 33 10.21 -23.68 25.17
CA CYS A 33 9.74 -23.08 23.91
C CYS A 33 8.51 -23.83 23.39
N SER A 34 7.38 -23.71 24.09
CA SER A 34 6.08 -24.11 23.53
C SER A 34 5.42 -22.91 22.86
N VAL A 35 5.82 -22.64 21.61
CA VAL A 35 5.01 -21.84 20.68
C VAL A 35 3.86 -22.75 20.21
N GLN A 36 2.85 -22.93 21.05
CA GLN A 36 1.59 -23.56 20.66
C GLN A 36 0.71 -22.52 19.98
N ILE A 37 0.88 -22.39 18.67
CA ILE A 37 -0.16 -21.88 17.78
C ILE A 37 -1.18 -23.02 17.64
N LEU A 38 -2.14 -23.09 18.56
CA LEU A 38 -3.37 -23.86 18.36
C LEU A 38 -4.53 -22.98 18.86
N VAL A 39 -5.39 -22.58 17.94
CA VAL A 39 -6.62 -21.83 18.22
C VAL A 39 -7.75 -22.82 18.46
N PRO A 40 -8.18 -23.03 19.72
CA PRO A 40 -9.60 -23.29 19.99
C PRO A 40 -10.25 -22.11 20.73
N GLY A 41 -11.39 -21.65 20.22
CA GLY A 41 -12.10 -20.46 20.69
C GLY A 41 -12.45 -20.50 22.19
N LEU A 42 -11.88 -19.55 22.93
CA LEU A 42 -12.29 -19.23 24.29
C LEU A 42 -13.36 -18.13 24.25
N LYS A 43 -14.44 -18.39 24.98
CA LYS A 43 -15.60 -17.53 25.18
C LYS A 43 -15.15 -16.13 25.63
N GLY A 44 -15.60 -15.10 24.91
CA GLY A 44 -15.16 -13.73 25.14
C GLY A 44 -15.47 -13.24 26.57
N ASP A 45 -14.46 -12.65 27.19
CA ASP A 45 -14.60 -11.92 28.44
C ASP A 45 -15.43 -10.65 28.24
N ALA A 46 -16.16 -10.26 29.30
CA ALA A 46 -16.95 -9.03 29.29
C ALA A 46 -16.01 -7.82 29.13
N GLY A 47 -16.29 -6.97 28.13
CA GLY A 47 -15.44 -5.82 27.81
C GLY A 47 -15.25 -4.89 29.00
N GLU A 48 -14.00 -4.48 29.22
CA GLU A 48 -13.67 -3.48 30.23
C GLU A 48 -14.31 -2.13 29.88
N LYS A 49 -14.76 -1.41 30.92
CA LYS A 49 -15.32 -0.07 30.80
C LYS A 49 -14.22 0.88 30.36
N GLY A 50 -14.40 1.54 29.21
CA GLY A 50 -13.40 2.45 28.65
C GLY A 50 -12.91 3.51 29.64
N ASP A 51 -11.60 3.75 29.61
CA ASP A 51 -10.94 4.74 30.45
C ASP A 51 -11.48 6.16 30.21
N LYS A 52 -11.53 6.96 31.27
CA LYS A 52 -11.82 8.40 31.16
C LYS A 52 -10.71 9.06 30.34
N GLY A 53 -11.11 9.88 29.36
CA GLY A 53 -10.18 10.65 28.54
C GLY A 53 -9.18 11.46 29.36
N ALA A 54 -7.94 11.55 28.86
CA ALA A 54 -6.87 12.29 29.51
C ALA A 54 -7.26 13.76 29.74
N PRO A 55 -6.89 14.36 30.89
CA PRO A 55 -7.09 15.79 31.13
C PRO A 55 -6.41 16.64 30.04
N GLY A 56 -7.06 17.75 29.66
CA GLY A 56 -6.52 18.68 28.66
C GLY A 56 -5.14 19.23 29.05
N ARG A 57 -4.27 19.46 28.05
CA ARG A 57 -2.95 20.07 28.26
C ARG A 57 -3.08 21.40 29.02
N PRO A 58 -2.25 21.67 30.05
CA PRO A 58 -2.18 22.98 30.69
C PRO A 58 -1.90 24.10 29.67
N GLY A 59 -2.55 25.25 29.87
CA GLY A 59 -2.34 26.43 29.03
C GLY A 59 -0.88 26.92 29.08
N ARG A 60 -0.44 27.61 28.02
CA ARG A 60 0.89 28.25 27.98
C ARG A 60 1.01 29.24 29.13
N VAL A 61 2.07 29.12 29.93
CA VAL A 61 2.45 30.10 30.95
C VAL A 61 2.77 31.43 30.27
N GLY A 62 2.22 32.52 30.78
CA GLY A 62 2.49 33.88 30.29
C GLY A 62 3.94 34.31 30.53
N PRO A 63 4.42 35.36 29.85
CA PRO A 63 5.77 35.88 30.04
C PRO A 63 6.02 36.27 31.51
N THR A 64 7.21 35.99 32.00
CA THR A 64 7.65 36.38 33.36
C THR A 64 7.77 37.91 33.44
N GLY A 65 7.15 38.51 34.45
CA GLY A 65 7.24 39.96 34.71
C GLY A 65 8.64 40.39 35.13
N GLU A 66 8.99 41.64 34.81
CA GLU A 66 10.30 42.23 35.13
C GLU A 66 10.55 42.25 36.64
N LYS A 67 11.77 41.87 37.04
CA LYS A 67 12.19 41.80 38.44
C LYS A 67 12.44 43.21 38.96
N GLY A 68 11.67 43.64 39.96
CA GLY A 68 11.85 44.92 40.63
C GLY A 68 13.18 45.04 41.38
N ASP A 69 13.67 46.28 41.48
CA ASP A 69 14.97 46.63 42.06
C ASP A 69 15.12 46.24 43.54
N MET A 70 16.33 45.85 43.90
CA MET A 70 16.72 45.43 45.24
C MET A 70 16.81 46.65 46.17
N GLY A 71 15.96 46.68 47.21
CA GLY A 71 15.99 47.72 48.24
C GLY A 71 17.24 47.65 49.14
N ASP A 72 17.70 48.81 49.58
CA ASP A 72 18.94 49.04 50.32
C ASP A 72 19.06 48.28 51.66
N LYS A 73 20.29 47.85 51.96
CA LYS A 73 20.67 47.22 53.24
C LYS A 73 20.60 48.23 54.39
N GLY A 74 19.74 47.96 55.38
CA GLY A 74 19.78 48.61 56.68
C GLY A 74 21.05 48.25 57.48
N GLN A 75 21.63 49.25 58.13
CA GLN A 75 22.84 49.12 58.96
C GLN A 75 22.58 48.47 60.33
N LYS A 76 23.69 47.97 60.88
CA LYS A 76 23.89 47.03 61.98
C LYS A 76 23.67 47.65 63.37
N GLY A 77 23.02 46.93 64.28
CA GLY A 77 23.08 47.17 65.73
C GLY A 77 24.00 46.15 66.42
N SER A 78 24.85 46.59 67.33
CA SER A 78 25.89 45.83 68.01
C SER A 78 25.48 45.25 69.37
N VAL A 79 25.81 43.96 69.55
CA VAL A 79 26.35 43.26 70.74
C VAL A 79 25.56 43.30 72.07
N GLY A 80 25.28 42.09 72.57
CA GLY A 80 25.28 41.77 74.00
C GLY A 80 25.80 40.35 74.22
N ARG A 81 26.90 40.20 74.96
CA ARG A 81 27.48 38.91 75.40
C ARG A 81 26.79 38.47 76.72
N HIS A 82 27.13 37.27 77.20
CA HIS A 82 26.76 36.58 78.47
C HIS A 82 25.64 35.54 78.30
N GLY A 83 25.72 34.32 78.82
CA GLY A 83 26.71 33.67 79.69
C GLY A 83 26.58 32.15 79.60
N LYS A 84 27.56 31.42 80.15
CA LYS A 84 27.75 29.98 80.01
C LYS A 84 26.63 29.19 80.72
N ILE A 85 25.94 28.30 79.99
CA ILE A 85 25.03 27.29 80.56
C ILE A 85 25.81 25.98 80.73
N GLY A 86 25.65 25.35 81.90
CA GLY A 86 26.44 24.22 82.39
C GLY A 86 26.26 22.90 81.63
N PRO A 87 27.07 21.88 81.97
CA PRO A 87 27.10 20.61 81.25
C PRO A 87 25.78 19.85 81.40
N ILE A 88 25.19 19.44 80.27
CA ILE A 88 24.03 18.54 80.22
C ILE A 88 24.51 17.12 80.58
N GLY A 89 23.82 16.49 81.53
CA GLY A 89 24.11 15.13 82.00
C GLY A 89 24.02 14.09 80.87
N SER A 90 24.83 13.03 81.02
CA SER A 90 24.96 11.93 80.06
C SER A 90 23.60 11.28 79.74
N LYS A 91 23.22 11.34 78.47
CA LYS A 91 22.07 10.63 77.92
C LYS A 91 22.32 9.12 78.05
N GLY A 92 21.37 8.39 78.65
CA GLY A 92 21.44 6.93 78.80
C GLY A 92 21.65 6.23 77.47
N GLU A 93 22.36 5.11 77.50
CA GLU A 93 22.71 4.30 76.33
C GLU A 93 21.43 3.91 75.58
N LYS A 94 21.40 4.25 74.29
CA LYS A 94 20.33 3.83 73.38
C LYS A 94 20.51 2.34 73.18
N GLY A 95 19.51 1.53 73.58
CA GLY A 95 19.54 0.08 73.36
C GLY A 95 19.86 -0.27 71.91
N ASP A 96 20.63 -1.35 71.74
CA ASP A 96 21.16 -1.78 70.45
C ASP A 96 20.04 -1.84 69.41
N SER A 97 20.21 -1.06 68.33
CA SER A 97 19.33 -1.17 67.17
C SER A 97 19.59 -2.54 66.55
N GLY A 98 18.56 -3.38 66.48
CA GLY A 98 18.67 -4.72 65.90
C GLY A 98 19.31 -4.68 64.51
N ASP A 99 20.07 -5.73 64.20
CA ASP A 99 20.82 -5.84 62.97
C ASP A 99 19.93 -5.55 61.75
N ILE A 100 20.39 -4.64 60.89
CA ILE A 100 19.75 -4.37 59.61
C ILE A 100 19.76 -5.69 58.84
N GLY A 101 18.57 -6.21 58.50
CA GLY A 101 18.44 -7.43 57.71
C GLY A 101 19.24 -7.34 56.42
N PRO A 102 19.77 -8.47 55.91
CA PRO A 102 20.58 -8.44 54.69
C PRO A 102 19.79 -7.78 53.55
N PRO A 103 20.45 -6.96 52.70
CA PRO A 103 19.83 -6.46 51.49
C PRO A 103 19.17 -7.60 50.71
N GLY A 104 17.96 -7.37 50.20
CA GLY A 104 17.28 -8.35 49.36
C GLY A 104 18.13 -8.69 48.13
N PRO A 105 17.93 -9.88 47.52
CA PRO A 105 18.62 -10.22 46.28
C PRO A 105 18.35 -9.14 45.23
N ASN A 106 19.37 -8.82 44.42
CA ASN A 106 19.16 -7.98 43.24
C ASN A 106 18.07 -8.62 42.38
N GLY A 107 17.10 -7.84 41.92
CA GLY A 107 16.09 -8.30 40.99
C GLY A 107 16.73 -8.84 39.69
N GLU A 108 16.07 -9.79 39.05
CA GLU A 108 16.53 -10.31 37.77
C GLU A 108 16.66 -9.16 36.75
N PRO A 109 17.70 -9.17 35.90
CA PRO A 109 17.81 -8.21 34.81
C PRO A 109 16.53 -8.16 33.98
N GLY A 110 16.01 -6.95 33.72
CA GLY A 110 14.84 -6.79 32.86
C GLY A 110 15.08 -7.35 31.46
N LEU A 111 14.05 -7.95 30.84
CA LEU A 111 14.14 -8.46 29.48
C LEU A 111 14.52 -7.33 28.50
N PRO A 112 15.42 -7.58 27.53
CA PRO A 112 15.78 -6.61 26.51
C PRO A 112 14.52 -6.09 25.79
N CYS A 113 14.39 -4.76 25.69
CA CYS A 113 13.30 -4.15 24.93
C CYS A 113 13.45 -4.49 23.42
N GLU A 114 12.56 -5.34 22.91
CA GLU A 114 12.44 -5.80 21.50
C GLU A 114 12.20 -4.67 20.47
N CYS A 115 12.25 -3.40 20.87
CA CYS A 115 12.08 -2.26 19.97
C CYS A 115 13.13 -2.21 18.86
N SER A 116 14.33 -2.78 19.06
CA SER A 116 15.38 -2.82 18.04
C SER A 116 15.04 -3.80 16.90
N GLN A 117 14.53 -4.99 17.23
CA GLN A 117 14.10 -5.99 16.25
C GLN A 117 12.90 -5.50 15.46
N LEU A 118 11.89 -4.94 16.15
CA LEU A 118 10.72 -4.36 15.49
C LEU A 118 11.09 -3.19 14.56
N ARG A 119 11.98 -2.29 15.00
CA ARG A 119 12.45 -1.17 14.15
C ARG A 119 13.18 -1.68 12.91
N LYS A 120 13.98 -2.73 13.03
CA LYS A 120 14.66 -3.37 11.89
C LYS A 120 13.64 -3.99 10.92
N ALA A 121 12.65 -4.71 11.43
CA ALA A 121 11.59 -5.31 10.62
C ALA A 121 10.75 -4.27 9.87
N ILE A 122 10.39 -3.14 10.52
CA ILE A 122 9.69 -2.03 9.87
C ILE A 122 10.55 -1.41 8.75
N GLY A 123 11.86 -1.23 9.00
CA GLY A 123 12.78 -0.70 7.97
C GLY A 123 12.95 -1.65 6.79
N GLU A 124 13.01 -2.96 7.03
CA GLU A 124 13.04 -3.97 5.98
C GLU A 124 11.75 -3.98 5.15
N MET A 125 10.59 -3.83 5.81
CA MET A 125 9.30 -3.71 5.13
C MET A 125 9.20 -2.46 4.26
N ASP A 126 9.68 -1.30 4.74
CA ASP A 126 9.69 -0.06 3.96
C ASP A 126 10.58 -0.18 2.71
N ASN A 127 11.76 -0.80 2.85
CA ASN A 127 12.62 -1.13 1.72
C ASN A 127 11.92 -2.08 0.72
N GLN A 128 11.19 -3.08 1.19
CA GLN A 128 10.42 -3.99 0.34
C GLN A 128 9.30 -3.26 -0.41
N VAL A 129 8.54 -2.39 0.27
CA VAL A 129 7.46 -1.60 -0.36
C VAL A 129 8.03 -0.66 -1.42
N SER A 130 9.15 0.00 -1.13
CA SER A 130 9.85 0.87 -2.09
C SER A 130 10.34 0.08 -3.31
N GLN A 131 10.94 -1.09 -3.08
CA GLN A 131 11.37 -1.98 -4.16
C GLN A 131 10.19 -2.41 -5.03
N LEU A 132 9.11 -2.93 -4.44
CA LEU A 132 7.91 -3.35 -5.16
C LEU A 132 7.26 -2.20 -5.95
N THR A 133 7.25 -0.99 -5.39
CA THR A 133 6.73 0.20 -6.07
C THR A 133 7.57 0.54 -7.30
N SER A 134 8.90 0.46 -7.19
CA SER A 134 9.81 0.71 -8.31
C SER A 134 9.68 -0.34 -9.41
N GLU A 135 9.55 -1.61 -9.04
CA GLU A 135 9.37 -2.73 -9.96
C GLU A 135 8.02 -2.64 -10.67
N LEU A 136 6.94 -2.32 -9.95
CA LEU A 136 5.63 -2.14 -10.54
C LEU A 136 5.62 -0.97 -11.52
N LYS A 137 6.27 0.14 -11.19
CA LYS A 137 6.44 1.28 -12.10
C LYS A 137 7.23 0.88 -13.36
N PHE A 138 8.26 0.05 -13.22
CA PHE A 138 9.00 -0.48 -14.35
C PHE A 138 8.11 -1.37 -15.23
N ILE A 139 7.36 -2.31 -14.63
CA ILE A 139 6.45 -3.21 -15.37
C ILE A 139 5.39 -2.41 -16.14
N LYS A 140 4.75 -1.42 -15.50
CA LYS A 140 3.75 -0.56 -16.16
C LYS A 140 4.33 0.19 -17.37
N ASN A 141 5.49 0.81 -17.20
CA ASN A 141 6.02 1.74 -18.20
C ASN A 141 6.87 1.06 -19.28
N ALA A 142 7.75 0.14 -18.89
CA ALA A 142 8.73 -0.47 -19.79
C ALA A 142 8.21 -1.75 -20.45
N VAL A 143 7.40 -2.54 -19.75
CA VAL A 143 6.91 -3.84 -20.25
C VAL A 143 5.53 -3.71 -20.88
N ALA A 144 4.53 -3.28 -20.10
CA ALA A 144 3.16 -3.13 -20.60
C ALA A 144 2.99 -1.87 -21.47
N GLY A 145 3.83 -0.85 -21.24
CA GLY A 145 3.80 0.40 -21.98
C GLY A 145 2.50 1.17 -21.80
N VAL A 146 1.77 1.00 -20.69
CA VAL A 146 0.46 1.64 -20.45
C VAL A 146 0.58 3.16 -20.35
N ARG A 147 -0.52 3.87 -20.60
CA ARG A 147 -0.63 5.31 -20.30
C ARG A 147 -1.62 5.51 -19.17
N GLU A 148 -1.36 6.49 -18.32
CA GLU A 148 -2.13 6.73 -17.11
C GLU A 148 -2.40 8.21 -16.96
N THR A 149 -3.63 8.55 -16.58
CA THR A 149 -4.07 9.86 -16.12
C THR A 149 -4.33 9.80 -14.62
N GLU A 150 -4.84 10.86 -13.99
CA GLU A 150 -5.20 10.82 -12.57
C GLU A 150 -6.31 9.79 -12.29
N SER A 151 -7.29 9.65 -13.20
CA SER A 151 -8.48 8.82 -13.01
C SER A 151 -8.54 7.55 -13.86
N LYS A 152 -7.78 7.46 -14.96
CA LYS A 152 -7.92 6.39 -15.96
C LYS A 152 -6.58 5.78 -16.39
N ILE A 153 -6.60 4.52 -16.79
CA ILE A 153 -5.48 3.80 -17.42
C ILE A 153 -5.88 3.39 -18.83
N TYR A 154 -4.96 3.56 -19.79
CA TYR A 154 -5.10 3.19 -21.18
C TYR A 154 -4.10 2.10 -21.54
N LEU A 155 -4.58 1.03 -22.16
CA LEU A 155 -3.77 -0.10 -22.62
C LEU A 155 -3.99 -0.32 -24.11
N LEU A 156 -2.91 -0.30 -24.87
CA LEU A 156 -2.95 -0.65 -26.28
C LEU A 156 -2.77 -2.17 -26.45
N VAL A 157 -3.78 -2.83 -27.02
CA VAL A 157 -3.76 -4.28 -27.25
C VAL A 157 -3.41 -4.56 -28.71
N LYS A 158 -2.22 -5.12 -28.92
CA LYS A 158 -1.66 -5.43 -30.25
C LYS A 158 -2.12 -6.80 -30.77
N GLU A 159 -3.43 -7.05 -30.70
CA GLU A 159 -4.10 -8.25 -31.24
C GLU A 159 -5.12 -7.78 -32.27
N GLU A 160 -5.07 -8.30 -33.50
CA GLU A 160 -6.03 -7.92 -34.53
C GLU A 160 -7.39 -8.57 -34.25
N LYS A 161 -8.40 -7.76 -33.98
CA LYS A 161 -9.76 -8.20 -33.66
C LYS A 161 -10.80 -7.34 -34.37
N ARG A 162 -11.99 -7.90 -34.56
CA ARG A 162 -13.18 -7.13 -34.96
C ARG A 162 -13.71 -6.34 -33.77
N TYR A 163 -14.54 -5.33 -34.02
CA TYR A 163 -14.99 -4.41 -32.96
C TYR A 163 -15.63 -5.13 -31.76
N ALA A 164 -16.54 -6.07 -32.01
CA ALA A 164 -17.19 -6.85 -30.96
C ALA A 164 -16.20 -7.69 -30.13
N ASP A 165 -15.24 -8.34 -30.81
CA ASP A 165 -14.20 -9.15 -30.17
C ASP A 165 -13.21 -8.28 -29.36
N ALA A 166 -12.94 -7.06 -29.84
CA ALA A 166 -12.11 -6.07 -29.16
C ALA A 166 -12.80 -5.53 -27.89
N GLN A 167 -14.09 -5.19 -27.98
CA GLN A 167 -14.89 -4.76 -26.83
C GLN A 167 -14.98 -5.84 -25.76
N LEU A 168 -15.27 -7.09 -26.15
CA LEU A 168 -15.26 -8.25 -25.24
C LEU A 168 -13.88 -8.46 -24.61
N SER A 169 -12.81 -8.23 -25.37
CA SER A 169 -11.45 -8.34 -24.85
C SER A 169 -11.11 -7.26 -23.81
N CYS A 170 -11.66 -6.06 -23.92
CA CYS A 170 -11.51 -5.02 -22.88
C CYS A 170 -12.37 -5.33 -21.65
N GLN A 171 -13.60 -5.79 -21.86
CA GLN A 171 -14.52 -6.20 -20.78
C GLN A 171 -13.94 -7.35 -19.96
N GLY A 172 -13.34 -8.35 -20.61
CA GLY A 172 -12.65 -9.46 -19.93
C GLY A 172 -11.43 -9.03 -19.11
N ARG A 173 -10.91 -7.81 -19.32
CA ARG A 173 -9.82 -7.20 -18.52
C ARG A 173 -10.35 -6.25 -17.44
N GLY A 174 -11.67 -6.07 -17.32
CA GLY A 174 -12.30 -5.12 -16.38
C GLY A 174 -12.42 -3.69 -16.91
N GLY A 175 -12.37 -3.48 -18.23
CA GLY A 175 -12.47 -2.16 -18.86
C GLY A 175 -13.43 -2.15 -20.05
N THR A 176 -13.34 -1.10 -20.86
CA THR A 176 -14.07 -0.98 -22.14
C THR A 176 -13.14 -0.46 -23.22
N LEU A 177 -13.56 -0.43 -24.49
CA LEU A 177 -12.84 0.33 -25.51
C LEU A 177 -12.77 1.81 -25.10
N SER A 178 -11.67 2.47 -25.45
CA SER A 178 -11.34 3.81 -24.94
C SER A 178 -12.31 4.88 -25.42
N MET A 179 -12.75 5.76 -24.51
CA MET A 179 -13.81 6.74 -24.78
C MET A 179 -13.26 8.17 -24.67
N PRO A 180 -12.73 8.76 -25.76
CA PRO A 180 -12.16 10.11 -25.75
C PRO A 180 -13.28 11.17 -25.64
N LYS A 181 -13.68 11.48 -24.39
CA LYS A 181 -14.75 12.45 -24.08
C LYS A 181 -14.28 13.91 -24.03
N ASP A 182 -12.97 14.14 -24.07
CA ASP A 182 -12.35 15.46 -24.07
C ASP A 182 -11.01 15.48 -24.84
N GLU A 183 -10.48 16.69 -25.07
CA GLU A 183 -9.23 16.90 -25.83
C GLU A 183 -8.01 16.29 -25.14
N ALA A 184 -7.99 16.24 -23.80
CA ALA A 184 -6.85 15.72 -23.06
C ALA A 184 -6.74 14.20 -23.20
N ALA A 185 -7.87 13.49 -23.04
CA ALA A 185 -7.97 12.05 -23.29
C ALA A 185 -7.61 11.72 -24.74
N ASN A 186 -8.19 12.45 -25.71
CA ASN A 186 -7.90 12.23 -27.12
C ASN A 186 -6.42 12.48 -27.47
N GLY A 187 -5.83 13.55 -26.95
CA GLY A 187 -4.42 13.88 -27.16
C GLY A 187 -3.47 12.82 -26.57
N LEU A 188 -3.76 12.32 -25.36
CA LEU A 188 -3.00 11.23 -24.75
C LEU A 188 -3.07 9.95 -25.59
N MET A 189 -4.27 9.59 -26.04
CA MET A 189 -4.54 8.44 -26.89
C MET A 189 -3.79 8.54 -28.23
N ALA A 190 -3.85 9.70 -28.89
CA ALA A 190 -3.12 9.96 -30.13
C ALA A 190 -1.60 9.85 -29.96
N ALA A 191 -1.06 10.43 -28.89
CA ALA A 191 0.36 10.34 -28.58
C ALA A 191 0.79 8.89 -28.27
N TYR A 192 -0.06 8.12 -27.58
CA TYR A 192 0.21 6.71 -27.31
C TYR A 192 0.27 5.90 -28.60
N LEU A 193 -0.68 6.13 -29.51
CA LEU A 193 -0.74 5.48 -30.81
C LEU A 193 0.48 5.81 -31.68
N ALA A 194 0.86 7.09 -31.73
CA ALA A 194 2.04 7.56 -32.44
C ALA A 194 3.34 6.97 -31.88
N GLN A 195 3.51 6.94 -30.55
CA GLN A 195 4.69 6.35 -29.90
C GLN A 195 4.77 4.83 -30.09
N ALA A 196 3.61 4.15 -30.21
CA ALA A 196 3.55 2.73 -30.52
C ALA A 196 3.84 2.42 -32.00
N GLY A 197 3.93 3.43 -32.88
CA GLY A 197 4.20 3.27 -34.31
C GLY A 197 3.01 2.69 -35.08
N LEU A 198 1.78 2.94 -34.62
CA LEU A 198 0.57 2.36 -35.22
C LEU A 198 -0.19 3.40 -36.03
N ALA A 199 -0.76 2.95 -37.15
CA ALA A 199 -1.54 3.82 -38.04
C ALA A 199 -2.96 4.07 -37.53
N ARG A 200 -3.60 3.04 -36.95
CA ARG A 200 -5.00 3.07 -36.50
C ARG A 200 -5.30 2.03 -35.42
N VAL A 201 -6.32 2.29 -34.61
CA VAL A 201 -6.89 1.37 -33.62
C VAL A 201 -8.40 1.59 -33.48
N PHE A 202 -9.14 0.55 -33.07
CA PHE A 202 -10.52 0.73 -32.60
C PHE A 202 -10.57 1.52 -31.29
N ILE A 203 -11.56 2.40 -31.20
CA ILE A 203 -11.93 3.14 -30.00
C ILE A 203 -13.41 2.94 -29.67
N GLY A 204 -13.81 3.29 -28.46
CA GLY A 204 -15.14 2.98 -27.92
C GLY A 204 -16.21 3.97 -28.35
N ILE A 205 -16.46 4.08 -29.66
CA ILE A 205 -17.51 4.90 -30.27
C ILE A 205 -18.15 4.09 -31.40
N ASN A 206 -19.48 4.08 -31.47
CA ASN A 206 -20.27 3.36 -32.48
C ASN A 206 -21.69 3.93 -32.56
N ASP A 207 -22.41 3.67 -33.63
CA ASP A 207 -23.82 4.01 -33.83
C ASP A 207 -24.68 2.79 -34.23
N LEU A 208 -24.21 1.59 -33.86
CA LEU A 208 -24.85 0.29 -34.08
C LEU A 208 -26.34 0.21 -33.70
N GLU A 209 -26.79 0.95 -32.69
CA GLU A 209 -28.20 0.96 -32.28
C GLU A 209 -29.09 1.82 -33.19
N LYS A 210 -28.54 2.90 -33.72
CA LYS A 210 -29.27 3.88 -34.53
C LYS A 210 -28.29 4.67 -35.39
N GLU A 211 -28.34 4.42 -36.69
CA GLU A 211 -27.59 5.11 -37.74
C GLU A 211 -27.52 6.63 -37.53
N GLY A 212 -26.29 7.15 -37.53
CA GLY A 212 -25.95 8.57 -37.32
C GLY A 212 -26.01 9.05 -35.87
N ALA A 213 -26.43 8.20 -34.93
CA ALA A 213 -26.53 8.53 -33.50
C ALA A 213 -25.42 7.85 -32.69
N PHE A 214 -24.19 8.33 -32.87
CA PHE A 214 -23.02 7.81 -32.17
C PHE A 214 -23.12 7.88 -30.64
N VAL A 215 -22.71 6.80 -30.00
CA VAL A 215 -22.61 6.62 -28.55
C VAL A 215 -21.24 6.07 -28.16
N TYR A 216 -20.83 6.35 -26.92
CA TYR A 216 -19.62 5.76 -26.36
C TYR A 216 -19.87 4.30 -25.90
N SER A 217 -18.80 3.54 -25.66
CA SER A 217 -18.88 2.15 -25.18
C SER A 217 -19.59 1.95 -23.85
N ASP A 218 -19.76 3.00 -23.04
CA ASP A 218 -20.56 2.99 -21.81
C ASP A 218 -22.03 3.40 -22.03
N HIS A 219 -22.48 3.50 -23.28
CA HIS A 219 -23.80 3.96 -23.72
C HIS A 219 -24.09 5.44 -23.39
N SER A 220 -23.08 6.21 -22.96
CA SER A 220 -23.26 7.66 -22.85
C SER A 220 -23.34 8.30 -24.24
N PRO A 221 -24.25 9.27 -24.45
CA PRO A 221 -24.41 9.90 -25.75
C PRO A 221 -23.21 10.77 -26.10
N MET A 222 -22.94 10.89 -27.40
CA MET A 222 -21.93 11.81 -27.91
C MET A 222 -22.24 13.26 -27.48
N ARG A 223 -21.20 14.02 -27.14
CA ARG A 223 -21.30 15.44 -26.75
C ARG A 223 -20.79 16.35 -27.87
N THR A 224 -20.64 17.64 -27.57
CA THR A 224 -20.12 18.65 -28.50
C THR A 224 -18.67 18.38 -28.92
N PHE A 225 -17.87 17.76 -28.05
CA PHE A 225 -16.50 17.40 -28.37
C PHE A 225 -16.46 16.27 -29.40
N ASN A 226 -15.72 16.46 -30.48
CA ASN A 226 -15.45 15.42 -31.47
C ASN A 226 -14.13 15.69 -32.19
N LYS A 227 -13.54 14.63 -32.77
CA LYS A 227 -12.31 14.72 -33.56
C LYS A 227 -12.47 14.01 -34.91
N TRP A 228 -13.68 14.02 -35.46
CA TRP A 228 -13.94 13.51 -36.80
C TRP A 228 -13.01 14.17 -37.81
N ARG A 229 -12.47 13.36 -38.71
CA ARG A 229 -11.69 13.89 -39.84
C ARG A 229 -12.63 14.63 -40.79
N SER A 230 -12.06 15.47 -41.65
CA SER A 230 -12.84 16.20 -42.64
C SER A 230 -13.59 15.24 -43.57
N GLY A 231 -14.91 15.22 -43.47
CA GLY A 231 -15.79 14.33 -44.24
C GLY A 231 -16.46 13.24 -43.41
N GLU A 232 -15.98 12.99 -42.19
CA GLU A 232 -16.48 11.91 -41.33
C GLU A 232 -17.48 12.42 -40.27
N PRO A 233 -18.36 11.56 -39.73
CA PRO A 233 -18.63 10.20 -40.20
C PRO A 233 -19.39 10.23 -41.54
N ASN A 234 -19.03 9.34 -42.47
CA ASN A 234 -19.56 9.33 -43.84
C ASN A 234 -20.45 8.11 -44.16
N ASN A 235 -20.47 7.13 -43.26
CA ASN A 235 -21.10 5.82 -43.40
C ASN A 235 -20.87 5.20 -44.79
N ALA A 236 -19.61 4.92 -45.14
CA ALA A 236 -19.27 4.49 -46.48
C ALA A 236 -20.00 3.18 -46.81
N TYR A 237 -20.70 3.16 -47.94
CA TYR A 237 -21.46 1.98 -48.40
C TYR A 237 -22.57 1.50 -47.44
N ASP A 238 -23.02 2.31 -46.47
CA ASP A 238 -24.05 1.95 -45.50
C ASP A 238 -23.65 0.73 -44.64
N GLU A 239 -22.36 0.64 -44.28
CA GLU A 239 -21.78 -0.48 -43.51
C GLU A 239 -20.78 -0.06 -42.40
N GLU A 240 -20.63 1.24 -42.10
CA GLU A 240 -19.61 1.76 -41.19
C GLU A 240 -20.15 2.21 -39.81
N ASP A 241 -20.50 1.25 -38.95
CA ASP A 241 -21.10 1.58 -37.63
C ASP A 241 -20.10 1.68 -36.45
N CYS A 242 -18.80 1.56 -36.71
CA CYS A 242 -17.75 1.48 -35.69
C CYS A 242 -16.65 2.51 -35.92
N VAL A 243 -15.95 2.95 -34.87
CA VAL A 243 -14.98 4.05 -35.02
C VAL A 243 -13.53 3.61 -34.78
N GLU A 244 -12.66 4.01 -35.71
CA GLU A 244 -11.21 3.97 -35.53
C GLU A 244 -10.63 5.36 -35.19
N MET A 245 -9.55 5.35 -34.42
CA MET A 245 -8.67 6.49 -34.23
C MET A 245 -7.40 6.29 -35.05
N VAL A 246 -7.04 7.29 -35.87
CA VAL A 246 -5.78 7.29 -36.63
C VAL A 246 -4.65 7.95 -35.85
N ALA A 247 -3.39 7.77 -36.30
CA ALA A 247 -2.19 8.28 -35.63
C ALA A 247 -2.19 9.81 -35.34
N SER A 248 -2.94 10.61 -36.12
CA SER A 248 -3.09 12.05 -35.86
C SER A 248 -4.06 12.39 -34.73
N GLY A 249 -4.76 11.39 -34.18
CA GLY A 249 -5.82 11.56 -33.19
C GLY A 249 -7.20 11.88 -33.77
N GLY A 250 -7.34 11.90 -35.10
CA GLY A 250 -8.62 12.04 -35.78
C GLY A 250 -9.41 10.72 -35.80
N TRP A 251 -10.73 10.83 -35.94
CA TRP A 251 -11.65 9.68 -35.96
C TRP A 251 -12.23 9.46 -37.35
N ASN A 252 -12.50 8.19 -37.64
CA ASN A 252 -13.09 7.70 -38.87
C ASN A 252 -14.05 6.57 -38.52
N ASP A 253 -15.27 6.62 -39.02
CA ASP A 253 -16.17 5.47 -39.02
C ASP A 253 -15.67 4.41 -40.02
N VAL A 254 -15.86 3.14 -39.68
CA VAL A 254 -15.38 1.97 -40.42
C VAL A 254 -16.30 0.78 -40.18
N ALA A 255 -16.28 -0.17 -41.10
CA ALA A 255 -17.03 -1.39 -40.96
C ALA A 255 -16.58 -2.19 -39.72
N CYS A 256 -17.53 -2.58 -38.87
CA CYS A 256 -17.26 -3.27 -37.60
C CYS A 256 -16.57 -4.64 -37.75
N HIS A 257 -16.65 -5.24 -38.95
CA HIS A 257 -15.97 -6.49 -39.28
C HIS A 257 -14.50 -6.31 -39.66
N THR A 258 -14.02 -5.08 -39.79
CA THR A 258 -12.60 -4.78 -40.03
C THR A 258 -11.78 -5.28 -38.85
N THR A 259 -10.61 -5.85 -39.13
CA THR A 259 -9.68 -6.33 -38.10
C THR A 259 -8.55 -5.34 -37.90
N MET A 260 -8.36 -4.88 -36.67
CA MET A 260 -7.25 -4.00 -36.29
C MET A 260 -6.93 -4.14 -34.81
N TYR A 261 -5.86 -3.50 -34.37
CA TYR A 261 -5.56 -3.34 -32.94
C TYR A 261 -6.58 -2.43 -32.27
N PHE A 262 -6.62 -2.44 -30.96
CA PHE A 262 -7.61 -1.69 -30.20
C PHE A 262 -7.01 -1.16 -28.90
N MET A 263 -7.67 -0.17 -28.31
CA MET A 263 -7.21 0.43 -27.06
C MET A 263 -8.28 0.36 -25.98
N CYS A 264 -7.95 -0.24 -24.86
CA CYS A 264 -8.83 -0.34 -23.71
C CYS A 264 -8.61 0.82 -22.72
N GLU A 265 -9.68 1.23 -22.06
CA GLU A 265 -9.71 2.18 -20.96
C GLU A 265 -10.21 1.48 -19.69
N PHE A 266 -9.56 1.80 -18.56
CA PHE A 266 -9.88 1.32 -17.22
C PHE A 266 -10.05 2.51 -16.29
N ASP A 267 -11.12 2.51 -15.51
CA ASP A 267 -11.34 3.52 -14.49
C ASP A 267 -10.65 3.10 -13.18
N LYS A 268 -9.88 4.01 -12.57
CA LYS A 268 -9.16 3.72 -11.31
C LYS A 268 -10.08 3.57 -10.11
N GLU A 269 -11.31 4.05 -10.19
CA GLU A 269 -12.30 3.81 -9.14
C GLU A 269 -12.83 2.37 -9.14
N ASN A 270 -12.70 1.66 -10.27
CA ASN A 270 -13.19 0.29 -10.47
C ASN A 270 -12.10 -0.79 -10.40
N MET A 271 -10.83 -0.39 -10.15
CA MET A 271 -9.67 -1.28 -10.02
C MET A 271 -9.31 -1.52 -8.55
#